data_AF-A0AA37LGN6-F1
#
_entry.id   AF-A0AA37LGN6-F1
#
_cell.length_a   1.000
_cell.length_b   1.000
_cell.length_c   1.000
_cell.angle_alpha   90.00
_cell.angle_beta   90.00
_cell.angle_gamma   90.00
#
_symmetry.space_group_name_H-M   'P 1'
#
loop_
_entity.id
_entity.type
_entity.pdbx_description
1 polymer ?
#
loop_
_entity_poly.entity_id
_entity_poly.type
_entity_poly.pdbx_seq_one_letter_code
_entity_poly.pdbx_strand_id
1 'polypeptide(L)'
;MDFWSRLLAGTSLSPSAHRKEEAKNPTKRLHRFDKEYNRILQIWRSSSNLANDVDAAENLEIRLQELTNILTDESRRPLPHPCIQYAAKKQVYVPIGKIATTSYNEWIIKEAVLFFATLLETEEEAFVENTTFSASLTNLLVRITGVNSVRLGSDTEAKVVELAFNITTKIRLNRDILHAWFKSHHDGTPKDRPQDEHDAFAGRTQRQDFPLFYILMDYIHHEGKVGDFARTGLLYIIESASSDESLEQWIVESDLSTLMATGLGALYSQLSRKLVIDYPSNDLPPVLALSDYQHPTSTFEIISSCSPDFQLHLETFLSHLLFWQDVLDHCKSVEVKQTLLEHFQVIFLQQLL
;
A
#
# COMPACT_ATOMS: atom_id res chain seq x y z
N MET A 1 55.25 -8.11 -42.12
CA MET A 1 54.31 -6.99 -42.41
C MET A 1 52.90 -7.31 -41.88
N ASP A 2 52.75 -8.29 -40.97
CA ASP A 2 51.45 -8.93 -40.69
C ASP A 2 50.86 -8.59 -39.32
N PHE A 3 51.52 -7.68 -38.59
CA PHE A 3 51.04 -7.19 -37.30
C PHE A 3 50.01 -6.05 -37.49
N TRP A 4 50.29 -5.14 -38.44
CA TRP A 4 49.44 -3.98 -38.71
C TRP A 4 48.15 -4.31 -39.47
N SER A 5 48.14 -5.37 -40.27
CA SER A 5 46.93 -5.83 -40.98
C SER A 5 45.89 -6.46 -40.05
N ARG A 6 46.29 -6.99 -38.89
CA ARG A 6 45.39 -7.57 -37.87
C ARG A 6 44.74 -6.53 -36.96
N LEU A 7 45.30 -5.32 -36.89
CA LEU A 7 44.77 -4.23 -36.05
C LEU A 7 43.73 -3.37 -36.79
N LEU A 8 43.75 -3.39 -38.13
CA LEU A 8 42.79 -2.70 -39.00
C LEU A 8 41.64 -3.60 -39.46
N ALA A 9 41.81 -4.94 -39.41
CA ALA A 9 40.72 -5.88 -39.60
C ALA A 9 39.94 -6.03 -38.28
N GLY A 10 39.01 -5.09 -38.05
CA GLY A 10 38.13 -5.08 -36.90
C GLY A 10 37.45 -6.42 -36.67
N THR A 11 38.01 -7.21 -35.78
CA THR A 11 37.35 -8.36 -35.18
C THR A 11 36.28 -7.82 -34.25
N SER A 12 35.03 -8.05 -34.61
CA SER A 12 33.85 -7.69 -33.83
C SER A 12 33.97 -8.26 -32.41
N LEU A 13 34.33 -7.39 -31.47
CA LEU A 13 34.32 -7.69 -30.06
C LEU A 13 32.85 -7.78 -29.60
N SER A 14 32.43 -9.01 -29.32
CA SER A 14 31.35 -9.38 -28.41
C SER A 14 30.02 -8.59 -28.47
N PRO A 15 28.86 -9.24 -28.73
CA PRO A 15 27.55 -8.58 -28.63
C PRO A 15 27.23 -8.03 -27.23
N SER A 16 27.99 -8.40 -26.18
CA SER A 16 27.81 -7.84 -24.83
C SER A 16 28.44 -6.46 -24.63
N ALA A 17 29.49 -6.11 -25.39
CA ALA A 17 30.16 -4.81 -25.28
C ALA A 17 29.34 -3.72 -25.98
N HIS A 18 28.84 -4.00 -27.19
CA HIS A 18 27.93 -3.10 -27.90
C HIS A 18 26.62 -2.88 -27.12
N ARG A 19 26.00 -3.91 -26.54
CA ARG A 19 24.79 -3.73 -25.71
C ARG A 19 25.02 -2.78 -24.52
N LYS A 20 26.22 -2.80 -23.90
CA LYS A 20 26.57 -1.89 -22.79
C LYS A 20 26.80 -0.45 -23.25
N GLU A 21 27.39 -0.22 -24.43
CA GLU A 21 27.51 1.11 -25.02
C GLU A 21 26.18 1.67 -25.52
N GLU A 22 25.32 0.81 -26.07
CA GLU A 22 23.98 1.19 -26.52
C GLU A 22 23.08 1.58 -25.36
N ALA A 23 23.19 0.88 -24.23
CA ALA A 23 22.51 1.25 -23.00
C ALA A 23 22.97 2.61 -22.45
N LYS A 24 24.15 3.13 -22.83
CA LYS A 24 24.63 4.45 -22.37
C LYS A 24 24.04 5.62 -23.16
N ASN A 25 23.58 5.41 -24.39
CA ASN A 25 23.07 6.50 -25.22
C ASN A 25 21.61 6.85 -24.85
N PRO A 26 21.32 8.08 -24.37
CA PRO A 26 19.98 8.48 -23.94
C PRO A 26 18.90 8.34 -25.03
N THR A 27 19.21 8.65 -26.30
CA THR A 27 18.24 8.54 -27.39
C THR A 27 17.92 7.09 -27.76
N LYS A 28 18.92 6.20 -27.72
CA LYS A 28 18.70 4.76 -27.96
C LYS A 28 17.86 4.14 -26.84
N ARG A 29 18.10 4.52 -25.58
CA ARG A 29 17.27 4.09 -24.43
C ARG A 29 15.82 4.53 -24.61
N LEU A 30 15.59 5.81 -24.91
CA LEU A 30 14.25 6.33 -25.16
C LEU A 30 13.54 5.57 -26.29
N HIS A 31 14.24 5.30 -27.40
CA HIS A 31 13.66 4.52 -28.48
C HIS A 31 13.30 3.09 -28.03
N ARG A 32 14.13 2.43 -27.22
CA ARG A 32 13.80 1.11 -26.67
C ARG A 32 12.57 1.19 -25.76
N PHE A 33 12.52 2.18 -24.87
CA PHE A 33 11.39 2.41 -23.98
C PHE A 33 10.08 2.61 -24.76
N ASP A 34 10.08 3.51 -25.74
CA ASP A 34 8.93 3.78 -26.60
C ASP A 34 8.50 2.53 -27.39
N LYS A 35 9.46 1.74 -27.88
CA LYS A 35 9.18 0.49 -28.60
C LYS A 35 8.48 -0.54 -27.70
N GLU A 36 8.96 -0.75 -26.48
CA GLU A 36 8.31 -1.70 -25.56
C GLU A 36 6.94 -1.19 -25.12
N TYR A 37 6.79 0.11 -24.85
CA TYR A 37 5.50 0.69 -24.54
C TYR A 37 4.46 0.52 -25.66
N ASN A 38 4.85 0.78 -26.92
CA ASN A 38 3.94 0.59 -28.06
C ASN A 38 3.54 -0.88 -28.25
N ARG A 39 4.44 -1.84 -27.94
CA ARG A 39 4.12 -3.28 -27.97
C ARG A 39 3.10 -3.67 -26.91
N ILE A 40 3.24 -3.15 -25.68
CA ILE A 40 2.26 -3.35 -24.61
C ILE A 40 0.88 -2.88 -25.07
N LEU A 41 0.80 -1.68 -25.67
CA LEU A 41 -0.47 -1.14 -26.18
C LEU A 41 -1.04 -1.99 -27.33
N GLN A 42 -0.19 -2.55 -28.21
CA GLN A 42 -0.63 -3.43 -29.29
C GLN A 42 -1.24 -4.72 -28.73
N ILE A 43 -0.54 -5.39 -27.81
CA ILE A 43 -1.03 -6.62 -27.16
C ILE A 43 -2.36 -6.36 -26.45
N TRP A 44 -2.43 -5.30 -25.65
CA TRP A 44 -3.64 -4.94 -24.92
C TRP A 44 -4.84 -4.65 -25.85
N ARG A 45 -4.60 -4.01 -27.00
CA ARG A 45 -5.68 -3.72 -27.98
C ARG A 45 -6.10 -4.95 -28.79
N SER A 46 -5.20 -5.91 -29.01
CA SER A 46 -5.50 -7.14 -29.75
C SER A 46 -6.20 -8.19 -28.89
N SER A 47 -5.95 -8.21 -27.59
CA SER A 47 -6.53 -9.19 -26.68
C SER A 47 -7.94 -8.76 -26.25
N SER A 48 -8.93 -9.59 -26.57
CA SER A 48 -10.33 -9.35 -26.19
C SER A 48 -10.58 -9.59 -24.70
N ASN A 49 -9.85 -10.52 -24.08
CA ASN A 49 -9.88 -10.77 -22.64
C ASN A 49 -8.53 -11.33 -22.15
N LEU A 50 -7.75 -10.48 -21.48
CA LEU A 50 -6.44 -10.84 -20.91
C LEU A 50 -6.51 -11.92 -19.81
N ALA A 51 -7.66 -12.11 -19.17
CA ALA A 51 -7.83 -13.15 -18.16
C ALA A 51 -7.85 -14.56 -18.76
N ASN A 52 -8.25 -14.69 -20.04
CA ASN A 52 -8.36 -15.97 -20.73
C ASN A 52 -7.19 -16.24 -21.70
N ASP A 53 -6.46 -15.19 -22.09
CA ASP A 53 -5.37 -15.25 -23.06
C ASP A 53 -4.01 -15.31 -22.33
N VAL A 54 -3.60 -16.52 -21.97
CA VAL A 54 -2.38 -16.79 -21.18
C VAL A 54 -1.12 -16.30 -21.91
N ASP A 55 -1.02 -16.55 -23.22
CA ASP A 55 0.14 -16.16 -24.02
C ASP A 55 0.26 -14.63 -24.11
N ALA A 56 -0.86 -13.92 -24.31
CA ALA A 56 -0.84 -12.46 -24.31
C ALA A 56 -0.51 -11.91 -22.92
N ALA A 57 -1.02 -12.53 -21.84
CA ALA A 57 -0.75 -12.11 -20.47
C ALA A 57 0.74 -12.25 -20.11
N GLU A 58 1.36 -13.40 -20.42
CA GLU A 58 2.80 -13.63 -20.19
C GLU A 58 3.66 -12.66 -21.01
N ASN A 59 3.34 -12.47 -22.29
CA ASN A 59 4.05 -11.49 -23.11
C ASN A 59 3.90 -10.07 -22.56
N LEU A 60 2.74 -9.71 -22.02
CA LEU A 60 2.51 -8.38 -21.46
C LEU A 60 3.27 -8.19 -20.14
N GLU A 61 3.30 -9.20 -19.27
CA GLU A 61 4.12 -9.23 -18.06
C GLU A 61 5.60 -8.98 -18.37
N ILE A 62 6.20 -9.77 -19.28
CA ILE A 62 7.62 -9.64 -19.65
C ILE A 62 7.92 -8.22 -20.15
N ARG A 63 7.03 -7.64 -20.95
CA ARG A 63 7.23 -6.30 -21.52
C ARG A 63 7.08 -5.19 -20.48
N LEU A 64 6.14 -5.35 -19.53
CA LEU A 64 6.03 -4.43 -18.38
C LEU A 64 7.29 -4.48 -17.52
N GLN A 65 7.80 -5.68 -17.23
CA GLN A 65 9.03 -5.88 -16.49
C GLN A 65 10.23 -5.21 -17.19
N GLU A 66 10.36 -5.38 -18.51
CA GLU A 66 11.39 -4.71 -19.31
C GLU A 66 11.29 -3.18 -19.21
N LEU A 67 10.06 -2.64 -19.24
CA LEU A 67 9.79 -1.21 -19.16
C LEU A 67 10.18 -0.65 -17.78
N THR A 68 9.82 -1.35 -16.70
CA THR A 68 10.23 -1.02 -15.32
C THR A 68 11.75 -1.08 -15.12
N ASN A 69 12.40 -2.10 -15.69
CA ASN A 69 13.86 -2.23 -15.64
C ASN A 69 14.56 -1.05 -16.34
N ILE A 70 14.04 -0.58 -17.48
CA ILE A 70 14.60 0.59 -18.17
C ILE A 70 14.51 1.84 -17.29
N LEU A 71 13.38 2.08 -16.61
CA LEU A 71 13.23 3.23 -15.71
C LEU A 71 14.13 3.12 -14.47
N THR A 72 14.23 1.94 -13.88
CA THR A 72 15.08 1.69 -12.70
C THR A 72 16.57 1.87 -13.05
N ASP A 73 16.99 1.42 -14.23
CA ASP A 73 18.34 1.65 -14.73
C ASP A 73 18.60 3.12 -15.04
N GLU A 74 17.55 3.87 -15.40
CA GLU A 74 17.63 5.28 -15.73
C GLU A 74 17.76 6.16 -14.50
N SER A 75 16.95 5.91 -13.47
CA SER A 75 16.97 6.69 -12.22
C SER A 75 18.33 6.65 -11.51
N ARG A 76 19.12 5.59 -11.72
CA ARG A 76 20.48 5.42 -11.18
C ARG A 76 21.58 6.10 -11.99
N ARG A 77 21.26 6.69 -13.14
CA ARG A 77 22.26 7.28 -14.06
C ARG A 77 22.30 8.80 -13.90
N PRO A 78 23.40 9.45 -14.31
CA PRO A 78 23.43 10.90 -14.40
C PRO A 78 22.41 11.39 -15.44
N LEU A 79 21.90 12.61 -15.22
CA LEU A 79 21.04 13.32 -16.16
C LEU A 79 21.65 13.38 -17.57
N PRO A 80 20.82 13.39 -18.64
CA PRO A 80 19.35 13.48 -18.64
C PRO A 80 18.64 12.11 -18.53
N HIS A 81 17.41 12.12 -18.01
CA HIS A 81 16.50 10.96 -17.92
C HIS A 81 15.34 11.03 -18.93
N PRO A 82 15.60 10.89 -20.25
CA PRO A 82 14.56 11.00 -21.27
C PRO A 82 13.40 10.00 -21.15
N CYS A 83 13.59 8.79 -20.62
CA CYS A 83 12.52 7.79 -20.48
C CYS A 83 11.53 8.19 -19.38
N ILE A 84 12.02 8.78 -18.29
CA ILE A 84 11.17 9.29 -17.20
C ILE A 84 10.35 10.49 -17.69
N GLN A 85 11.00 11.44 -18.36
CA GLN A 85 10.34 12.58 -19.01
C GLN A 85 9.29 12.13 -20.04
N TYR A 86 9.61 11.09 -20.82
CA TYR A 86 8.67 10.50 -21.77
C TYR A 86 7.47 9.88 -21.05
N ALA A 87 7.70 9.14 -19.96
CA ALA A 87 6.63 8.52 -19.18
C ALA A 87 5.67 9.55 -18.58
N ALA A 88 6.19 10.67 -18.08
CA ALA A 88 5.40 11.80 -17.61
C ALA A 88 4.59 12.44 -18.75
N LYS A 89 5.27 12.85 -19.82
CA LYS A 89 4.65 13.55 -20.96
C LYS A 89 3.59 12.73 -21.69
N LYS A 90 3.78 11.42 -21.81
CA LYS A 90 2.83 10.50 -22.48
C LYS A 90 1.86 9.84 -21.51
N GLN A 91 1.96 10.12 -20.22
CA GLN A 91 1.14 9.53 -19.16
C GLN A 91 1.09 8.00 -19.26
N VAL A 92 2.27 7.39 -19.41
CA VAL A 92 2.43 5.93 -19.63
C VAL A 92 1.79 5.11 -18.51
N TYR A 93 1.77 5.66 -17.30
CA TYR A 93 1.11 5.10 -16.12
C TYR A 93 -0.42 4.94 -16.26
N VAL A 94 -1.10 5.69 -17.14
CA VAL A 94 -2.56 5.59 -17.32
C VAL A 94 -2.94 4.28 -18.02
N PRO A 95 -2.39 3.94 -19.20
CA PRO A 95 -2.68 2.64 -19.80
C PRO A 95 -2.18 1.47 -18.96
N ILE A 96 -1.02 1.57 -18.31
CA ILE A 96 -0.49 0.49 -17.46
C ILE A 96 -1.45 0.20 -16.29
N GLY A 97 -1.93 1.22 -15.60
CA GLY A 97 -2.93 1.06 -14.54
C GLY A 97 -4.24 0.43 -15.06
N LYS A 98 -4.70 0.82 -16.25
CA LYS A 98 -5.89 0.22 -16.89
C LYS A 98 -5.67 -1.25 -17.25
N ILE A 99 -4.50 -1.60 -17.76
CA ILE A 99 -4.17 -2.98 -18.11
C ILE A 99 -4.17 -3.84 -16.85
N ALA A 100 -3.52 -3.40 -15.77
CA ALA A 100 -3.48 -4.14 -14.51
C ALA A 100 -4.88 -4.31 -13.86
N THR A 101 -5.73 -3.29 -13.92
CA THR A 101 -7.09 -3.37 -13.37
C THR A 101 -8.06 -4.21 -14.21
N THR A 102 -7.77 -4.43 -15.50
CA THR A 102 -8.63 -5.20 -16.40
C THR A 102 -8.12 -6.60 -16.70
N SER A 103 -6.84 -6.90 -16.40
CA SER A 103 -6.23 -8.20 -16.68
C SER A 103 -6.68 -9.32 -15.76
N TYR A 104 -7.08 -8.99 -14.52
CA TYR A 104 -7.33 -9.96 -13.45
C TYR A 104 -6.20 -11.01 -13.31
N ASN A 105 -4.96 -10.60 -13.53
CA ASN A 105 -3.77 -11.45 -13.46
C ASN A 105 -2.78 -10.88 -12.45
N GLU A 106 -2.42 -11.68 -11.43
CA GLU A 106 -1.52 -11.26 -10.34
C GLU A 106 -0.15 -10.78 -10.84
N TRP A 107 0.44 -11.45 -11.82
CA TRP A 107 1.78 -11.13 -12.30
C TRP A 107 1.81 -9.77 -13.02
N ILE A 108 0.78 -9.50 -13.84
CA ILE A 108 0.60 -8.18 -14.46
C ILE A 108 0.39 -7.10 -13.40
N ILE A 109 -0.41 -7.37 -12.36
CA ILE A 109 -0.63 -6.45 -11.25
C ILE A 109 0.68 -6.15 -10.52
N LYS A 110 1.45 -7.19 -10.19
CA LYS A 110 2.75 -7.09 -9.52
C LYS A 110 3.72 -6.21 -10.31
N GLU A 111 3.85 -6.43 -11.62
CA GLU A 111 4.73 -5.61 -12.46
C GLU A 111 4.22 -4.16 -12.62
N ALA A 112 2.90 -3.95 -12.65
CA ALA A 112 2.34 -2.60 -12.63
C ALA A 112 2.59 -1.88 -11.30
N VAL A 113 2.44 -2.55 -10.16
CA VAL A 113 2.75 -2.00 -8.83
C VAL A 113 4.24 -1.62 -8.75
N LEU A 114 5.13 -2.46 -9.26
CA LEU A 114 6.56 -2.15 -9.35
C LEU A 114 6.83 -0.94 -10.25
N PHE A 115 6.19 -0.86 -11.41
CA PHE A 115 6.28 0.28 -12.31
C PHE A 115 5.87 1.59 -11.63
N PHE A 116 4.74 1.59 -10.92
CA PHE A 116 4.29 2.76 -10.15
C PHE A 116 5.24 3.10 -9.00
N ALA A 117 5.78 2.11 -8.29
CA ALA A 117 6.78 2.32 -7.24
C ALA A 117 8.05 3.01 -7.79
N THR A 118 8.56 2.56 -8.94
CA THR A 118 9.72 3.17 -9.59
C THR A 118 9.47 4.64 -9.96
N LEU A 119 8.29 4.96 -10.48
CA LEU A 119 7.93 6.35 -10.79
C LEU A 119 7.76 7.20 -9.52
N LEU A 120 7.16 6.65 -8.47
CA LEU A 120 6.95 7.34 -7.19
C LEU A 120 8.27 7.67 -6.47
N GLU A 121 9.27 6.78 -6.58
CA GLU A 121 10.61 6.97 -5.99
C GLU A 121 11.41 8.07 -6.70
N THR A 122 11.08 8.38 -7.95
CA THR A 122 11.81 9.38 -8.73
C THR A 122 11.43 10.79 -8.27
N GLU A 123 12.41 11.65 -8.03
CA GLU A 123 12.20 13.07 -7.67
C GLU A 123 11.92 13.97 -8.90
N GLU A 124 12.07 13.43 -10.11
CA GLU A 124 11.84 14.11 -11.38
C GLU A 124 10.36 14.12 -11.76
N GLU A 125 9.97 15.12 -12.57
CA GLU A 125 8.63 15.28 -13.16
C GLU A 125 7.47 15.43 -12.15
N ALA A 126 7.75 15.48 -10.85
CA ALA A 126 6.77 15.67 -9.78
C ALA A 126 5.55 14.73 -9.89
N PHE A 127 5.78 13.43 -10.16
CA PHE A 127 4.70 12.46 -10.38
C PHE A 127 3.67 12.44 -9.24
N VAL A 128 4.12 12.55 -7.98
CA VAL A 128 3.26 12.49 -6.80
C VAL A 128 2.29 13.68 -6.70
N GLU A 129 2.68 14.82 -7.25
CA GLU A 129 1.87 16.05 -7.33
C GLU A 129 0.89 16.01 -8.52
N ASN A 130 1.17 15.17 -9.52
CA ASN A 130 0.36 15.10 -10.73
C ASN A 130 -0.97 14.38 -10.47
N THR A 131 -2.06 15.13 -10.53
CA THR A 131 -3.43 14.61 -10.31
C THR A 131 -3.83 13.46 -11.24
N THR A 132 -3.27 13.37 -12.44
CA THR A 132 -3.55 12.24 -13.35
C THR A 132 -2.81 10.98 -12.91
N PHE A 133 -1.56 11.13 -12.43
CA PHE A 133 -0.78 10.03 -11.86
C PHE A 133 -1.46 9.51 -10.60
N SER A 134 -1.77 10.40 -9.65
CA SER A 134 -2.42 10.06 -8.38
C SER A 134 -3.78 9.40 -8.59
N ALA A 135 -4.59 9.89 -9.54
CA ALA A 135 -5.87 9.26 -9.88
C ALA A 135 -5.68 7.85 -10.50
N SER A 136 -4.67 7.67 -11.36
CA SER A 136 -4.38 6.36 -11.97
C SER A 136 -3.92 5.34 -10.92
N LEU A 137 -3.00 5.75 -10.05
CA LEU A 137 -2.47 4.90 -8.98
C LEU A 137 -3.55 4.60 -7.93
N THR A 138 -4.32 5.59 -7.50
CA THR A 138 -5.42 5.37 -6.55
C THR A 138 -6.46 4.40 -7.10
N ASN A 139 -6.84 4.53 -8.38
CA ASN A 139 -7.77 3.59 -9.02
C ASN A 139 -7.19 2.17 -9.08
N LEU A 140 -5.90 2.03 -9.41
CA LEU A 140 -5.23 0.73 -9.37
C LEU A 140 -5.32 0.12 -7.96
N LEU A 141 -4.90 0.85 -6.93
CA LEU A 141 -4.88 0.38 -5.55
C LEU A 141 -6.28 -0.04 -5.08
N VAL A 142 -7.30 0.82 -5.25
CA VAL A 142 -8.69 0.53 -4.87
C VAL A 142 -9.24 -0.71 -5.59
N ARG A 143 -8.88 -0.91 -6.87
CA ARG A 143 -9.36 -2.06 -7.65
C ARG A 143 -8.71 -3.36 -7.24
N ILE A 144 -7.42 -3.36 -6.89
CA ILE A 144 -6.69 -4.59 -6.53
C ILE A 144 -6.89 -4.97 -5.06
N THR A 145 -7.25 -4.04 -4.18
CA THR A 145 -7.57 -4.32 -2.77
C THR A 145 -9.07 -4.46 -2.50
N GLY A 146 -9.93 -4.16 -3.48
CA GLY A 146 -11.38 -4.25 -3.31
C GLY A 146 -11.94 -5.68 -3.28
N VAL A 147 -13.18 -5.85 -2.81
CA VAL A 147 -13.85 -7.15 -2.57
C VAL A 147 -13.93 -8.08 -3.79
N ASN A 148 -13.94 -7.52 -5.01
CA ASN A 148 -14.02 -8.28 -6.27
C ASN A 148 -12.66 -8.39 -6.99
N SER A 149 -11.55 -8.23 -6.27
CA SER A 149 -10.21 -8.29 -6.84
C SER A 149 -9.70 -9.73 -6.97
N VAL A 150 -8.61 -9.87 -7.74
CA VAL A 150 -7.83 -11.11 -7.76
C VAL A 150 -7.16 -11.27 -6.41
N ARG A 151 -7.19 -12.49 -5.85
CA ARG A 151 -6.45 -12.81 -4.63
C ARG A 151 -4.95 -12.63 -4.90
N LEU A 152 -4.36 -11.60 -4.31
CA LEU A 152 -2.93 -11.34 -4.40
C LEU A 152 -2.17 -12.30 -3.48
N GLY A 153 -0.98 -12.74 -3.88
CA GLY A 153 -0.05 -13.39 -2.98
C GLY A 153 0.48 -12.41 -1.94
N SER A 154 0.93 -12.94 -0.79
CA SER A 154 1.42 -12.14 0.35
C SER A 154 2.52 -11.15 -0.04
N ASP A 155 3.42 -11.56 -0.95
CA ASP A 155 4.52 -10.70 -1.42
C ASP A 155 4.03 -9.53 -2.26
N THR A 156 2.99 -9.75 -3.06
CA THR A 156 2.37 -8.72 -3.91
C THR A 156 1.58 -7.75 -3.05
N GLU A 157 0.80 -8.28 -2.10
CA GLU A 157 0.05 -7.51 -1.10
C GLU A 157 0.98 -6.61 -0.26
N ALA A 158 2.09 -7.15 0.22
CA ALA A 158 3.09 -6.37 0.95
C ALA A 158 3.63 -5.18 0.14
N LYS A 159 3.87 -5.35 -1.17
CA LYS A 159 4.30 -4.27 -2.06
C LYS A 159 3.21 -3.22 -2.30
N VAL A 160 1.94 -3.64 -2.35
CA VAL A 160 0.80 -2.72 -2.48
C VAL A 160 0.70 -1.81 -1.25
N VAL A 161 0.82 -2.39 -0.06
CA VAL A 161 0.79 -1.63 1.20
C VAL A 161 2.04 -0.76 1.37
N GLU A 162 3.22 -1.27 1.00
CA GLU A 162 4.47 -0.49 0.96
C GLU A 162 4.35 0.71 0.00
N LEU A 163 3.72 0.54 -1.16
CA LEU A 163 3.47 1.63 -2.10
C LEU A 163 2.51 2.69 -1.51
N ALA A 164 1.43 2.27 -0.86
CA ALA A 164 0.51 3.17 -0.16
C ALA A 164 1.22 3.93 0.97
N PHE A 165 2.04 3.25 1.76
CA PHE A 165 2.87 3.84 2.80
C PHE A 165 3.87 4.87 2.22
N ASN A 166 4.53 4.56 1.11
CA ASN A 166 5.45 5.49 0.47
C ASN A 166 4.75 6.78 0.02
N ILE A 167 3.50 6.69 -0.45
CA ILE A 167 2.69 7.87 -0.75
C ILE A 167 2.42 8.70 0.52
N THR A 168 2.02 8.06 1.62
CA THR A 168 1.82 8.78 2.89
C THR A 168 3.08 9.43 3.44
N THR A 169 4.25 8.80 3.21
CA THR A 169 5.54 9.39 3.56
C THR A 169 5.80 10.66 2.75
N LYS A 170 5.49 10.64 1.44
CA LYS A 170 5.59 11.84 0.60
C LYS A 170 4.61 12.93 1.05
N ILE A 171 3.37 12.58 1.40
CA ILE A 171 2.35 13.54 1.90
C ILE A 171 2.83 14.21 3.18
N ARG A 172 3.42 13.43 4.10
CA ARG A 172 4.00 13.95 5.35
C ARG A 172 5.16 14.92 5.11
N LEU A 173 6.01 14.62 4.11
CA LEU A 173 7.17 15.46 3.77
C LEU A 173 6.78 16.73 3.01
N ASN A 174 5.80 16.64 2.11
CA ASN A 174 5.30 17.77 1.33
C ASN A 174 3.77 17.79 1.37
N ARG A 175 3.22 18.72 2.15
CA ARG A 175 1.77 18.86 2.34
C ARG A 175 1.04 19.33 1.09
N ASP A 176 1.73 20.06 0.22
CA ASP A 176 1.12 20.59 -1.00
C ASP A 176 0.64 19.48 -1.91
N ILE A 177 1.10 18.23 -1.76
CA ILE A 177 0.66 17.11 -2.60
C ILE A 177 -0.68 16.51 -2.14
N LEU A 178 -1.15 16.83 -0.92
CA LEU A 178 -2.33 16.20 -0.31
C LEU A 178 -3.56 16.31 -1.20
N HIS A 179 -3.80 17.46 -1.83
CA HIS A 179 -4.94 17.69 -2.73
C HIS A 179 -4.98 16.76 -3.96
N ALA A 180 -3.84 16.17 -4.35
CA ALA A 180 -3.80 15.20 -5.45
C ALA A 180 -4.33 13.81 -5.01
N TRP A 181 -4.35 13.54 -3.71
CA TRP A 181 -4.66 12.23 -3.10
C TRP A 181 -5.92 12.24 -2.22
N PHE A 182 -6.29 13.42 -1.72
CA PHE A 182 -7.45 13.67 -0.90
C PHE A 182 -8.34 14.71 -1.59
N LYS A 183 -9.61 14.36 -1.81
CA LYS A 183 -10.61 15.24 -2.42
C LYS A 183 -11.65 15.61 -1.37
N SER A 184 -11.45 16.71 -0.67
CA SER A 184 -12.50 17.26 0.20
C SER A 184 -13.67 17.73 -0.66
N HIS A 185 -14.85 17.13 -0.46
CA HIS A 185 -16.06 17.49 -1.21
C HIS A 185 -16.65 18.86 -0.81
N HIS A 186 -16.03 19.59 0.12
CA HIS A 186 -16.50 20.89 0.60
C HIS A 186 -16.26 22.07 -0.35
N ASP A 187 -15.41 21.93 -1.37
CA ASP A 187 -14.89 23.09 -2.13
C ASP A 187 -15.42 23.24 -3.57
N GLY A 188 -16.61 22.73 -3.92
CA GLY A 188 -17.11 22.96 -5.28
C GLY A 188 -18.48 22.41 -5.66
N THR A 189 -19.45 23.33 -5.68
CA THR A 189 -20.76 23.29 -6.33
C THR A 189 -21.81 22.34 -5.74
N PRO A 190 -23.00 22.85 -5.35
CA PRO A 190 -24.13 21.98 -5.06
C PRO A 190 -24.45 21.23 -6.36
N LYS A 191 -24.23 19.91 -6.38
CA LYS A 191 -24.78 19.09 -7.45
C LYS A 191 -26.30 19.18 -7.34
N ASP A 192 -26.88 19.91 -8.28
CA ASP A 192 -28.31 20.03 -8.57
C ASP A 192 -28.93 18.69 -9.05
N ARG A 193 -28.63 17.59 -8.34
CA ARG A 193 -29.26 16.29 -8.53
C ARG A 193 -29.92 15.91 -7.22
N PRO A 194 -31.25 15.74 -7.18
CA PRO A 194 -31.90 15.12 -6.05
C PRO A 194 -31.46 13.65 -6.08
N GLN A 195 -30.40 13.35 -5.35
CA GLN A 195 -29.87 12.01 -5.24
C GLN A 195 -30.40 11.45 -3.93
N ASP A 196 -31.24 10.42 -4.05
CA ASP A 196 -32.02 9.79 -3.00
C ASP A 196 -31.32 9.80 -1.63
N GLU A 197 -31.88 10.58 -0.69
CA GLU A 197 -31.39 10.81 0.68
C GLU A 197 -31.35 9.54 1.55
N HIS A 198 -31.69 8.37 0.99
CA HIS A 198 -31.77 7.10 1.72
C HIS A 198 -30.62 6.12 1.46
N ASP A 199 -29.74 6.35 0.46
CA ASP A 199 -28.66 5.41 0.08
C ASP A 199 -27.22 5.97 0.17
N ALA A 200 -27.06 7.25 0.51
CA ALA A 200 -25.75 7.86 0.78
C ALA A 200 -25.32 7.59 2.22
N PHE A 201 -24.96 6.34 2.52
CA PHE A 201 -24.27 6.01 3.78
C PHE A 201 -23.02 6.89 3.88
N ALA A 202 -22.94 7.78 4.87
CA ALA A 202 -21.84 8.74 5.03
C ALA A 202 -20.43 8.11 4.90
N GLY A 203 -20.27 6.84 5.32
CA GLY A 203 -19.01 6.11 5.17
C GLY A 203 -18.62 5.75 3.72
N ARG A 204 -19.57 5.65 2.77
CA ARG A 204 -19.24 5.38 1.35
C ARG A 204 -18.72 6.61 0.62
N THR A 205 -19.24 7.79 0.95
CA THR A 205 -18.75 9.07 0.41
C THR A 205 -17.37 9.38 0.98
N GLN A 206 -17.17 9.20 2.28
CA GLN A 206 -15.86 9.39 2.93
C GLN A 206 -14.77 8.48 2.34
N ARG A 207 -15.06 7.20 2.09
CA ARG A 207 -14.12 6.27 1.43
C ARG A 207 -13.61 6.73 0.06
N GLN A 208 -14.42 7.47 -0.69
CA GLN A 208 -14.03 7.96 -2.02
C GLN A 208 -13.16 9.21 -1.95
N ASP A 209 -13.30 10.00 -0.89
CA ASP A 209 -12.58 11.25 -0.68
C ASP A 209 -11.11 10.99 -0.33
N PHE A 210 -10.84 9.95 0.47
CA PHE A 210 -9.48 9.52 0.81
C PHE A 210 -9.27 8.00 0.73
N PRO A 211 -9.19 7.41 -0.47
CA PRO A 211 -9.11 5.95 -0.60
C PRO A 211 -7.85 5.34 0.02
N LEU A 212 -6.71 6.05 -0.02
CA LEU A 212 -5.46 5.57 0.60
C LEU A 212 -5.60 5.31 2.11
N PHE A 213 -6.35 6.17 2.79
CA PHE A 213 -6.62 6.02 4.23
C PHE A 213 -7.27 4.67 4.51
N TYR A 214 -8.35 4.35 3.78
CA TYR A 214 -9.08 3.12 3.99
C TYR A 214 -8.33 1.87 3.55
N ILE A 215 -7.51 1.97 2.49
CA ILE A 215 -6.63 0.88 2.11
C ILE A 215 -5.70 0.55 3.29
N LEU A 216 -5.03 1.54 3.88
CA LEU A 216 -4.16 1.28 5.03
C LEU A 216 -4.96 0.77 6.25
N MET A 217 -6.16 1.31 6.50
CA MET A 217 -7.05 0.84 7.58
C MET A 217 -7.35 -0.66 7.46
N ASP A 218 -7.59 -1.18 6.25
CA ASP A 218 -7.87 -2.60 6.04
C ASP A 218 -6.66 -3.51 6.43
N TYR A 219 -5.45 -2.96 6.52
CA TYR A 219 -4.22 -3.70 6.86
C TYR A 219 -3.71 -3.51 8.30
N ILE A 220 -4.34 -2.69 9.14
CA ILE A 220 -3.83 -2.41 10.51
C ILE A 220 -3.82 -3.61 11.46
N HIS A 221 -4.57 -4.66 11.14
CA HIS A 221 -4.61 -5.89 11.92
C HIS A 221 -3.58 -6.93 11.48
N HIS A 222 -2.89 -6.70 10.35
CA HIS A 222 -1.87 -7.63 9.88
C HIS A 222 -0.62 -7.56 10.75
N GLU A 223 0.05 -8.69 10.91
CA GLU A 223 1.32 -8.76 11.64
C GLU A 223 2.50 -8.57 10.69
N GLY A 224 3.65 -8.20 11.28
CA GLY A 224 4.88 -7.94 10.54
C GLY A 224 4.83 -6.69 9.65
N LYS A 225 5.70 -6.67 8.63
CA LYS A 225 6.01 -5.49 7.81
C LYS A 225 4.77 -4.83 7.18
N VAL A 226 3.78 -5.64 6.79
CA VAL A 226 2.55 -5.14 6.15
C VAL A 226 1.73 -4.28 7.12
N GLY A 227 1.49 -4.80 8.33
CA GLY A 227 0.78 -4.06 9.37
C GLY A 227 1.57 -2.84 9.85
N ASP A 228 2.89 -2.95 9.95
CA ASP A 228 3.76 -1.83 10.37
C ASP A 228 3.70 -0.67 9.37
N PHE A 229 3.72 -0.97 8.07
CA PHE A 229 3.52 0.04 7.02
C PHE A 229 2.13 0.67 7.08
N ALA A 230 1.09 -0.14 7.29
CA ALA A 230 -0.28 0.34 7.41
C ALA A 230 -0.46 1.31 8.59
N ARG A 231 -0.04 0.89 9.79
CA ARG A 231 -0.12 1.68 11.03
C ARG A 231 0.70 2.96 10.90
N THR A 232 1.95 2.87 10.47
CA THR A 232 2.83 4.05 10.33
C THR A 232 2.29 5.02 9.27
N GLY A 233 1.78 4.51 8.15
CA GLY A 233 1.19 5.35 7.11
C GLY A 233 -0.05 6.10 7.57
N LEU A 234 -0.90 5.46 8.37
CA LEU A 234 -2.05 6.14 9.00
C LEU A 234 -1.62 7.19 10.01
N LEU A 235 -0.60 6.89 10.84
CA LEU A 235 -0.03 7.89 11.76
C LEU A 235 0.45 9.13 11.00
N TYR A 236 1.06 8.95 9.84
CA TYR A 236 1.51 10.07 8.99
C TYR A 236 0.35 10.91 8.43
N ILE A 237 -0.76 10.27 8.05
CA ILE A 237 -1.98 11.00 7.63
C ILE A 237 -2.57 11.76 8.81
N ILE A 238 -2.75 11.11 9.96
CA ILE A 238 -3.37 11.70 11.15
C ILE A 238 -2.50 12.84 11.72
N GLU A 239 -1.17 12.70 11.72
CA GLU A 239 -0.26 13.79 12.09
C GLU A 239 -0.48 15.03 11.19
N SER A 240 -0.69 14.80 9.90
CA SER A 240 -0.89 15.85 8.90
C SER A 240 -2.20 16.62 9.07
N ALA A 241 -3.23 15.99 9.66
CA ALA A 241 -4.54 16.61 9.91
C ALA A 241 -4.46 17.87 10.77
N SER A 242 -3.53 17.93 11.74
CA SER A 242 -3.33 19.12 12.59
C SER A 242 -2.93 20.41 11.85
N SER A 243 -2.66 20.31 10.56
CA SER A 243 -2.22 21.41 9.72
C SER A 243 -3.06 21.61 8.46
N ASP A 244 -4.13 20.83 8.31
CA ASP A 244 -5.06 20.92 7.18
C ASP A 244 -6.48 20.75 7.73
N GLU A 245 -7.22 21.85 7.77
CA GLU A 245 -8.58 21.91 8.33
C GLU A 245 -9.56 20.99 7.59
N SER A 246 -9.40 20.84 6.27
CA SER A 246 -10.25 19.95 5.48
C SER A 246 -10.00 18.49 5.83
N LEU A 247 -8.74 18.11 6.04
CA LEU A 247 -8.39 16.76 6.47
C LEU A 247 -8.80 16.51 7.94
N GLU A 248 -8.60 17.48 8.83
CA GLU A 248 -9.04 17.41 10.22
C GLU A 248 -10.54 17.16 10.32
N GLN A 249 -11.35 18.00 9.66
CA GLN A 249 -12.80 17.86 9.64
C GLN A 249 -13.21 16.52 9.03
N TRP A 250 -12.59 16.11 7.92
CA TRP A 250 -12.90 14.82 7.30
C TRP A 250 -12.59 13.63 8.23
N ILE A 251 -11.48 13.66 8.98
CA ILE A 251 -11.15 12.61 9.95
C ILE A 251 -12.18 12.59 11.09
N VAL A 252 -12.59 13.75 11.61
CA VAL A 252 -13.60 13.86 12.67
C VAL A 252 -14.94 13.28 12.22
N GLU A 253 -15.35 13.56 10.99
CA GLU A 253 -16.60 13.04 10.41
C GLU A 253 -16.49 11.56 9.98
N SER A 254 -15.28 11.05 9.81
CA SER A 254 -15.04 9.69 9.33
C SER A 254 -15.48 8.60 10.33
N ASP A 255 -15.69 7.39 9.81
CA ASP A 255 -15.89 6.19 10.63
C ASP A 255 -14.61 5.67 11.32
N LEU A 256 -13.48 6.39 11.27
CA LEU A 256 -12.21 6.01 11.90
C LEU A 256 -12.38 5.62 13.36
N SER A 257 -12.93 6.51 14.17
CA SER A 257 -13.08 6.32 15.62
C SER A 257 -13.95 5.10 15.93
N THR A 258 -14.99 4.88 15.12
CA THR A 258 -15.87 3.71 15.23
C THR A 258 -15.14 2.42 14.82
N LEU A 259 -14.45 2.41 13.68
CA LEU A 259 -13.71 1.25 13.17
C LEU A 259 -12.60 0.84 14.14
N MET A 260 -11.85 1.80 14.67
CA MET A 260 -10.80 1.52 15.65
C MET A 260 -11.39 0.96 16.95
N ALA A 261 -12.55 1.47 17.42
CA ALA A 261 -13.08 1.09 18.73
C ALA A 261 -13.76 -0.27 18.67
N THR A 262 -14.50 -0.51 17.59
CA THR A 262 -15.08 -1.82 17.29
C THR A 262 -14.01 -2.87 17.01
N GLY A 263 -12.93 -2.51 16.30
CA GLY A 263 -11.77 -3.37 16.08
C GLY A 263 -11.11 -3.82 17.39
N LEU A 264 -10.86 -2.88 18.31
CA LEU A 264 -10.34 -3.19 19.64
C LEU A 264 -11.31 -4.06 20.45
N GLY A 265 -12.61 -3.77 20.40
CA GLY A 265 -13.65 -4.57 21.05
C GLY A 265 -13.73 -6.01 20.53
N ALA A 266 -13.58 -6.19 19.22
CA ALA A 266 -13.53 -7.51 18.59
C ALA A 266 -12.30 -8.31 19.05
N LEU A 267 -11.13 -7.69 19.08
CA LEU A 267 -9.90 -8.33 19.56
C LEU A 267 -9.98 -8.65 21.06
N TYR A 268 -10.52 -7.74 21.87
CA TYR A 268 -10.75 -8.00 23.30
C TYR A 268 -11.70 -9.19 23.52
N SER A 269 -12.74 -9.31 22.69
CA SER A 269 -13.70 -10.42 22.77
C SER A 269 -13.08 -11.79 22.43
N GLN A 270 -11.95 -11.82 21.71
CA GLN A 270 -11.19 -13.04 21.43
C GLN A 270 -10.32 -13.48 22.63
N LEU A 271 -10.07 -12.58 23.59
CA LEU A 271 -9.37 -12.93 24.83
C LEU A 271 -10.26 -13.81 25.71
N SER A 272 -9.66 -14.81 26.36
CA SER A 272 -10.41 -15.77 27.17
C SER A 272 -11.02 -15.11 28.40
N ARG A 273 -12.34 -15.23 28.58
CA ARG A 273 -13.04 -14.74 29.80
C ARG A 273 -12.67 -15.51 31.07
N LYS A 274 -12.15 -16.74 30.92
CA LYS A 274 -11.72 -17.63 32.01
C LYS A 274 -10.28 -18.07 31.77
N LEU A 275 -9.37 -17.13 32.00
CA LEU A 275 -7.93 -17.36 31.92
C LEU A 275 -7.43 -17.99 33.24
N VAL A 276 -6.62 -19.04 33.15
CA VAL A 276 -5.81 -19.49 34.28
C VAL A 276 -4.35 -19.16 34.02
N ILE A 277 -3.73 -18.52 35.00
CA ILE A 277 -2.31 -18.21 34.96
C ILE A 277 -1.53 -19.51 35.16
N ASP A 278 -0.77 -19.87 34.15
CA ASP A 278 0.12 -21.03 34.12
C ASP A 278 1.55 -20.54 33.86
N TYR A 279 2.51 -21.43 34.06
CA TYR A 279 3.93 -21.16 33.89
C TYR A 279 4.53 -22.18 32.92
N PRO A 280 5.46 -21.79 32.05
CA PRO A 280 6.14 -22.74 31.19
C PRO A 280 6.95 -23.74 32.02
N SER A 281 6.88 -25.03 31.68
CA SER A 281 7.51 -26.10 32.47
C SER A 281 9.03 -25.97 32.60
N ASN A 282 9.69 -25.25 31.69
CA ASN A 282 11.14 -25.04 31.68
C ASN A 282 11.60 -23.79 32.47
N ASP A 283 10.67 -22.94 32.93
CA ASP A 283 10.99 -21.70 33.64
C ASP A 283 9.98 -21.45 34.77
N LEU A 284 9.83 -22.46 35.63
CA LEU A 284 8.99 -22.38 36.82
C LEU A 284 9.70 -21.57 37.91
N PRO A 285 9.07 -20.51 38.45
CA PRO A 285 9.60 -19.78 39.59
C PRO A 285 9.96 -20.72 40.74
N PRO A 286 11.10 -20.52 41.45
CA PRO A 286 11.55 -21.43 42.50
C PRO A 286 10.52 -21.69 43.60
N VAL A 287 9.69 -20.70 43.92
CA VAL A 287 8.60 -20.81 44.90
C VAL A 287 7.52 -21.82 44.45
N LEU A 288 7.23 -21.89 43.16
CA LEU A 288 6.27 -22.85 42.59
C LEU A 288 6.91 -24.22 42.38
N ALA A 289 8.16 -24.27 41.92
CA ALA A 289 8.90 -25.51 41.72
C ALA A 289 9.09 -26.33 43.01
N LEU A 290 9.18 -25.65 44.17
CA LEU A 290 9.30 -26.28 45.48
C LEU A 290 7.96 -26.51 46.20
N SER A 291 6.84 -26.18 45.54
CA SER A 291 5.48 -26.36 46.07
C SER A 291 4.80 -27.61 45.47
N ASP A 292 3.57 -27.88 45.90
CA ASP A 292 2.67 -28.88 45.32
C ASP A 292 1.98 -28.41 44.01
N TYR A 293 2.57 -27.40 43.33
CA TYR A 293 2.06 -26.87 42.07
C TYR A 293 1.88 -27.95 41.02
N GLN A 294 0.70 -27.95 40.39
CA GLN A 294 0.36 -28.76 39.24
C GLN A 294 -0.12 -27.85 38.12
N HIS A 295 0.31 -28.14 36.88
CA HIS A 295 -0.18 -27.39 35.73
C HIS A 295 -1.71 -27.48 35.65
N PRO A 296 -2.41 -26.34 35.47
CA PRO A 296 -3.85 -26.32 35.33
C PRO A 296 -4.31 -27.19 34.16
N THR A 297 -5.36 -27.99 34.37
CA THR A 297 -5.96 -28.76 33.28
C THR A 297 -6.79 -27.82 32.41
N SER A 298 -6.33 -27.55 31.19
CA SER A 298 -7.12 -26.75 30.24
C SER A 298 -8.38 -27.52 29.82
N THR A 299 -9.51 -26.82 29.85
CA THR A 299 -10.82 -27.32 29.39
C THR A 299 -11.29 -26.38 28.27
N PHE A 300 -12.32 -26.76 27.50
CA PHE A 300 -12.89 -25.89 26.45
C PHE A 300 -13.24 -24.47 26.94
N GLU A 301 -13.62 -24.31 28.22
CA GLU A 301 -13.89 -22.99 28.80
C GLU A 301 -12.68 -22.35 29.51
N ILE A 302 -11.66 -23.12 29.90
CA ILE A 302 -10.55 -22.67 30.74
C ILE A 302 -9.26 -22.77 29.94
N ILE A 303 -8.74 -21.62 29.53
CA ILE A 303 -7.54 -21.51 28.70
C ILE A 303 -6.35 -21.16 29.58
N SER A 304 -5.24 -21.86 29.41
CA SER A 304 -3.97 -21.56 30.09
C SER A 304 -3.33 -20.32 29.46
N SER A 305 -2.75 -19.45 30.28
CA SER A 305 -1.99 -18.28 29.80
C SER A 305 -0.79 -18.66 28.94
N CYS A 306 -0.26 -19.88 29.05
CA CYS A 306 0.83 -20.36 28.20
C CYS A 306 0.35 -20.94 26.86
N SER A 307 -0.96 -20.97 26.59
CA SER A 307 -1.49 -21.44 25.32
C SER A 307 -0.99 -20.57 24.16
N PRO A 308 -0.46 -21.17 23.07
CA PRO A 308 0.03 -20.41 21.93
C PRO A 308 -1.07 -19.56 21.28
N ASP A 309 -2.31 -20.08 21.20
CA ASP A 309 -3.44 -19.35 20.63
C ASP A 309 -3.80 -18.12 21.46
N PHE A 310 -3.78 -18.24 22.79
CA PHE A 310 -4.05 -17.11 23.68
C PHE A 310 -2.94 -16.05 23.59
N GLN A 311 -1.68 -16.48 23.55
CA GLN A 311 -0.54 -15.56 23.40
C GLN A 311 -0.62 -14.78 22.10
N LEU A 312 -0.99 -15.44 20.99
CA LEU A 312 -1.20 -14.78 19.71
C LEU A 312 -2.34 -13.75 19.77
N HIS A 313 -3.51 -14.12 20.30
CA HIS A 313 -4.62 -13.16 20.45
C HIS A 313 -4.26 -11.98 21.36
N LEU A 314 -3.51 -12.23 22.45
CA LEU A 314 -3.03 -11.20 23.36
C LEU A 314 -2.04 -10.26 22.67
N GLU A 315 -1.10 -10.79 21.89
CA GLU A 315 -0.14 -10.02 21.11
C GLU A 315 -0.83 -9.13 20.08
N THR A 316 -1.79 -9.67 19.32
CA THR A 316 -2.58 -8.89 18.35
C THR A 316 -3.40 -7.79 19.05
N PHE A 317 -4.03 -8.09 20.20
CA PHE A 317 -4.77 -7.10 20.99
C PHE A 317 -3.85 -5.97 21.49
N LEU A 318 -2.70 -6.31 22.07
CA LEU A 318 -1.74 -5.32 22.57
C LEU A 318 -1.15 -4.47 21.44
N SER A 319 -0.85 -5.08 20.29
CA SER A 319 -0.40 -4.34 19.09
C SER A 319 -1.43 -3.31 18.63
N HIS A 320 -2.71 -3.69 18.61
CA HIS A 320 -3.78 -2.75 18.25
C HIS A 320 -4.00 -1.66 19.30
N LEU A 321 -3.87 -1.98 20.58
CA LEU A 321 -3.94 -1.00 21.66
C LEU A 321 -2.76 -0.01 21.63
N LEU A 322 -1.55 -0.49 21.32
CA LEU A 322 -0.38 0.37 21.11
C LEU A 322 -0.59 1.31 19.92
N PHE A 323 -1.13 0.81 18.80
CA PHE A 323 -1.49 1.67 17.67
C PHE A 323 -2.49 2.77 18.06
N TRP A 324 -3.50 2.45 18.87
CA TRP A 324 -4.42 3.44 19.44
C TRP A 324 -3.69 4.52 20.26
N GLN A 325 -2.77 4.11 21.12
CA GLN A 325 -1.94 5.03 21.91
C GLN A 325 -1.09 5.91 21.01
N ASP A 326 -0.42 5.33 20.01
CA ASP A 326 0.39 6.07 19.05
C ASP A 326 -0.44 7.09 18.27
N VAL A 327 -1.67 6.74 17.85
CA VAL A 327 -2.58 7.67 17.17
C VAL A 327 -2.90 8.86 18.08
N LEU A 328 -3.22 8.61 19.36
CA LEU A 328 -3.49 9.67 20.32
C LEU A 328 -2.23 10.50 20.62
N ASP A 329 -1.05 9.91 20.70
CA ASP A 329 0.17 10.65 21.02
C ASP A 329 0.64 11.52 19.84
N HIS A 330 0.53 11.01 18.60
CA HIS A 330 1.00 11.69 17.39
C HIS A 330 -0.02 12.68 16.81
N CYS A 331 -1.30 12.50 17.09
CA CYS A 331 -2.33 13.45 16.65
C CYS A 331 -2.16 14.78 17.41
N LYS A 332 -1.94 15.89 16.70
CA LYS A 332 -1.87 17.22 17.33
C LYS A 332 -3.21 17.96 17.32
N SER A 333 -4.18 17.48 16.54
CA SER A 333 -5.56 18.00 16.51
C SER A 333 -6.27 17.63 17.82
N VAL A 334 -6.85 18.64 18.47
CA VAL A 334 -7.65 18.45 19.70
C VAL A 334 -9.00 17.82 19.35
N GLU A 335 -9.61 18.21 18.24
CA GLU A 335 -10.92 17.71 17.82
C GLU A 335 -10.89 16.23 17.44
N VAL A 336 -9.87 15.81 16.67
CA VAL A 336 -9.67 14.39 16.33
C VAL A 336 -9.42 13.58 17.59
N LYS A 337 -8.56 14.06 18.51
CA LYS A 337 -8.31 13.40 19.80
C LYS A 337 -9.57 13.21 20.63
N GLN A 338 -10.35 14.28 20.76
CA GLN A 338 -11.59 14.25 21.54
C GLN A 338 -12.58 13.25 20.93
N THR A 339 -12.76 13.28 19.62
CA THR A 339 -13.65 12.37 18.88
C THR A 339 -13.23 10.90 19.08
N LEU A 340 -11.92 10.61 18.97
CA LEU A 340 -11.37 9.28 19.21
C LEU A 340 -11.61 8.80 20.65
N LEU A 341 -11.36 9.65 21.64
CA LEU A 341 -11.54 9.32 23.06
C LEU A 341 -13.01 9.12 23.43
N GLU A 342 -13.92 9.92 22.87
CA GLU A 342 -15.36 9.77 23.08
C GLU A 342 -15.87 8.43 22.54
N HIS A 343 -15.48 8.07 21.32
CA HIS A 343 -15.85 6.77 20.74
C HIS A 343 -15.20 5.61 21.50
N PHE A 344 -13.95 5.75 21.95
CA PHE A 344 -13.31 4.76 22.82
C PHE A 344 -14.10 4.57 24.13
N GLN A 345 -14.51 5.66 24.78
CA GLN A 345 -15.30 5.59 26.00
C GLN A 345 -16.67 4.94 25.78
N VAL A 346 -17.39 5.37 24.75
CA VAL A 346 -18.77 4.88 24.50
C VAL A 346 -18.77 3.46 23.96
N ILE A 347 -17.97 3.17 22.94
CA ILE A 347 -18.01 1.89 22.21
C ILE A 347 -17.18 0.81 22.91
N PHE A 348 -16.01 1.15 23.45
CA PHE A 348 -15.14 0.15 24.08
C PHE A 348 -15.37 0.05 25.58
N LEU A 349 -15.29 1.16 26.33
CA LEU A 349 -15.38 1.09 27.79
C LEU A 349 -16.80 0.85 28.31
N GLN A 350 -17.83 1.51 27.76
CA GLN A 350 -19.19 1.41 28.30
C GLN A 350 -19.98 0.21 27.77
N GLN A 351 -19.73 -0.20 26.52
CA GLN A 351 -20.48 -1.32 25.91
C GLN A 351 -19.83 -2.68 26.16
N LEU A 352 -18.51 -2.72 26.40
CA LEU A 352 -17.72 -3.95 26.34
C LEU A 352 -17.06 -4.34 27.68
N LEU A 353 -16.73 -3.36 28.53
CA LEU A 353 -16.25 -3.54 29.91
C LEU A 353 -17.36 -3.21 30.90
#